data_AF-A0A3B4CM20-F1
#
_entry.id   AF-A0A3B4CM20-F1
#
_cell.length_a   1.000
_cell.length_b   1.000
_cell.length_c   1.000
_cell.angle_alpha   90.00
_cell.angle_beta   90.00
_cell.angle_gamma   90.00
#
_symmetry.space_group_name_H-M   'P 1'
#
loop_
_entity.id
_entity.type
_entity.pdbx_description
1 polymer ?
#
loop_
_entity_poly.entity_id
_entity_poly.type
_entity_poly.pdbx_seq_one_letter_code
_entity_poly.pdbx_strand_id
1 'polypeptide(L)'
;MNHTQSLLFRMKIKKHKLFLFFSVGLCVVSFLYCYKTLHQEFLLRDLSHHKSSLKSLVILSGFLWGDPLSNNSFLFNTNNRKDVEKAMRQKNYDEKKQPVADFVMPDPTGPHGELHKRTFSLQDDHTPHFIHTEMGALCFRDGTDMASSKGKPSYTKDNEDQKLKHKKNSTVVEHTLKPGRNVSECVCRQGWHGPNCGVPTVIQHSNLHTKSHLKLRKVPRRIINAININHEFDLLHVRFHELADAVDLFLVCESNFTAYGDSKPLTFLQLLLNGTFDYIKHKILYIFLDHFPKGGRANGWIVDDYLRTFLTKNGLSRIQGLRPDDVFVLNDADEIPVKEGILFLKLYDGWTEPFGIHMRKSLYGFYWRQMGTLDVISGCTMAMLVSVYKGDGILLRRREYFSMPGFRQYEKTSGHVLIPWSIGSPVHYGGWHCSWCFKPEGIYYKLVSAQNGDFPRWGDFVEKRKLSYIRELIRTGGWFDGSTPHYPPTNPSEHMFAPKYLLDNYEKYDYLLENPYAKG
;
A
#
# COMPACT_ATOMS: atom_id res chain seq x y z
N MET A 1 81.72 -3.19 -15.30
CA MET A 1 80.37 -2.67 -15.62
C MET A 1 79.20 -3.59 -15.21
N ASN A 2 79.40 -4.63 -14.38
CA ASN A 2 78.33 -5.62 -14.10
C ASN A 2 77.68 -5.52 -12.70
N HIS A 3 78.10 -4.59 -11.84
CA HIS A 3 77.50 -4.47 -10.49
C HIS A 3 76.33 -3.47 -10.44
N THR A 4 76.28 -2.50 -11.37
CA THR A 4 75.31 -1.41 -11.37
C THR A 4 73.97 -1.79 -12.02
N GLN A 5 73.96 -2.68 -13.02
CA GLN A 5 72.72 -3.14 -13.68
C GLN A 5 71.89 -4.10 -12.81
N SER A 6 72.54 -4.94 -11.98
CA SER A 6 71.85 -5.86 -11.05
C SER A 6 71.08 -5.11 -9.94
N LEU A 7 71.64 -4.02 -9.41
CA LEU A 7 70.97 -3.18 -8.41
C LEU A 7 69.76 -2.43 -8.98
N LEU A 8 69.85 -1.94 -10.22
CA LEU A 8 68.75 -1.26 -10.91
C LEU A 8 67.56 -2.18 -11.21
N PHE A 9 67.80 -3.45 -11.59
CA PHE A 9 66.73 -4.42 -11.85
C PHE A 9 66.04 -4.87 -10.55
N ARG A 10 66.82 -5.08 -9.46
CA ARG A 10 66.30 -5.44 -8.14
C ARG A 10 65.49 -4.30 -7.48
N MET A 11 65.84 -3.04 -7.77
CA MET A 11 65.05 -1.86 -7.35
C MET A 11 63.74 -1.70 -8.13
N LYS A 12 63.71 -2.01 -9.44
CA LYS A 12 62.48 -1.96 -10.25
C LYS A 12 61.44 -3.00 -9.83
N ILE A 13 61.87 -4.23 -9.52
CA ILE A 13 60.97 -5.29 -9.01
C ILE A 13 60.39 -4.94 -7.63
N LYS A 14 61.18 -4.30 -6.75
CA LYS A 14 60.67 -3.81 -5.45
C LYS A 14 59.64 -2.70 -5.63
N LYS A 15 59.82 -1.77 -6.58
CA LYS A 15 58.85 -0.70 -6.86
C LYS A 15 57.54 -1.24 -7.45
N HIS A 16 57.58 -2.23 -8.35
CA HIS A 16 56.36 -2.88 -8.87
C HIS A 16 55.60 -3.67 -7.81
N LYS A 17 56.31 -4.43 -6.96
CA LYS A 17 55.67 -5.12 -5.82
C LYS A 17 55.04 -4.12 -4.85
N LEU A 18 55.71 -3.01 -4.55
CA LEU A 18 55.16 -1.96 -3.70
C LEU A 18 53.91 -1.31 -4.32
N PHE A 19 53.92 -1.05 -5.63
CA PHE A 19 52.77 -0.49 -6.34
C PHE A 19 51.58 -1.46 -6.38
N LEU A 20 51.84 -2.77 -6.56
CA LEU A 20 50.81 -3.81 -6.51
C LEU A 20 50.21 -3.96 -5.09
N PHE A 21 51.05 -3.87 -4.04
CA PHE A 21 50.56 -3.86 -2.66
C PHE A 21 49.73 -2.61 -2.35
N PHE A 22 50.11 -1.45 -2.89
CA PHE A 22 49.31 -0.23 -2.74
C PHE A 22 47.99 -0.28 -3.51
N SER A 23 47.95 -0.82 -4.73
CA SER A 23 46.72 -0.94 -5.51
C SER A 23 45.76 -1.96 -4.89
N VAL A 24 46.25 -3.10 -4.42
CA VAL A 24 45.45 -4.07 -3.67
C VAL A 24 44.95 -3.47 -2.35
N GLY A 25 45.79 -2.71 -1.64
CA GLY A 25 45.40 -1.98 -0.43
C GLY A 25 44.28 -0.96 -0.69
N LEU A 26 44.38 -0.18 -1.76
CA LEU A 26 43.33 0.76 -2.19
C LEU A 26 42.02 0.06 -2.56
N CYS A 27 42.10 -1.07 -3.27
CA CYS A 27 40.93 -1.89 -3.59
C CYS A 27 40.27 -2.47 -2.34
N VAL A 28 41.06 -2.94 -1.36
CA VAL A 28 40.53 -3.45 -0.09
C VAL A 28 39.91 -2.33 0.74
N VAL A 29 40.51 -1.14 0.80
CA VAL A 29 39.93 0.02 1.48
C VAL A 29 38.63 0.47 0.80
N SER A 30 38.60 0.50 -0.54
CA SER A 30 37.39 0.84 -1.30
C SER A 30 36.30 -0.22 -1.12
N PHE A 31 36.66 -1.52 -1.09
CA PHE A 31 35.73 -2.60 -0.80
C PHE A 31 35.20 -2.54 0.63
N LEU A 32 36.05 -2.26 1.62
CA LEU A 32 35.66 -2.06 3.01
C LEU A 32 34.81 -0.80 3.19
N TYR A 33 35.06 0.25 2.42
CA TYR A 33 34.23 1.45 2.41
C TYR A 33 32.86 1.17 1.78
N CYS A 34 32.80 0.52 0.61
CA CYS A 34 31.54 0.08 -0.01
C CYS A 34 30.78 -0.90 0.89
N TYR A 35 31.48 -1.85 1.53
CA TYR A 35 30.91 -2.76 2.50
C TYR A 35 30.36 -1.98 3.69
N LYS A 36 31.13 -1.05 4.26
CA LYS A 36 30.67 -0.20 5.36
C LYS A 36 29.45 0.61 4.94
N THR A 37 29.44 1.26 3.77
CA THR A 37 28.30 2.05 3.28
C THR A 37 27.06 1.20 3.03
N LEU A 38 27.19 0.03 2.38
CA LEU A 38 26.09 -0.92 2.17
C LEU A 38 25.58 -1.48 3.50
N HIS A 39 26.47 -1.77 4.44
CA HIS A 39 26.11 -2.28 5.75
C HIS A 39 25.54 -1.19 6.65
N GLN A 40 25.89 0.09 6.44
CA GLN A 40 25.31 1.25 7.12
C GLN A 40 23.93 1.58 6.57
N GLU A 41 23.69 1.43 5.26
CA GLU A 41 22.33 1.46 4.69
C GLU A 41 21.48 0.30 5.20
N PHE A 42 22.04 -0.92 5.26
CA PHE A 42 21.36 -2.08 5.82
C PHE A 42 21.06 -1.92 7.31
N LEU A 43 22.02 -1.41 8.11
CA LEU A 43 21.82 -1.11 9.53
C LEU A 43 20.85 0.06 9.76
N LEU A 44 20.85 1.10 8.92
CA LEU A 44 19.88 2.19 9.03
C LEU A 44 18.48 1.71 8.67
N ARG A 45 18.36 0.76 7.72
CA ARG A 45 17.11 0.06 7.40
C ARG A 45 16.66 -0.84 8.56
N ASP A 46 17.55 -1.61 9.15
CA ASP A 46 17.26 -2.46 10.32
C ASP A 46 16.96 -1.63 11.59
N LEU A 47 17.68 -0.54 11.84
CA LEU A 47 17.42 0.37 12.96
C LEU A 47 16.11 1.15 12.81
N SER A 48 15.67 1.40 11.57
CA SER A 48 14.34 1.95 11.31
C SER A 48 13.21 0.94 11.60
N HIS A 49 13.52 -0.36 11.64
CA HIS A 49 12.57 -1.46 11.83
C HIS A 49 12.69 -2.20 13.18
N HIS A 50 13.73 -1.97 13.99
CA HIS A 50 13.96 -2.62 15.28
C HIS A 50 14.10 -1.62 16.43
N LYS A 51 12.97 -1.07 16.90
CA LYS A 51 12.91 -0.28 18.14
C LYS A 51 12.65 -1.12 19.41
N SER A 52 12.54 -2.45 19.30
CA SER A 52 12.13 -3.32 20.42
C SER A 52 13.27 -4.10 21.10
N SER A 53 14.51 -4.13 20.60
CA SER A 53 15.60 -4.92 21.21
C SER A 53 16.71 -4.11 21.93
N LEU A 54 16.64 -2.78 21.96
CA LEU A 54 17.66 -1.92 22.60
C LEU A 54 17.75 -2.05 24.15
N LYS A 55 16.93 -2.90 24.79
CA LYS A 55 17.02 -3.19 26.22
C LYS A 55 18.13 -4.19 26.59
N SER A 56 18.65 -4.99 25.65
CA SER A 56 19.71 -5.97 25.96
C SER A 56 21.13 -5.41 25.80
N LEU A 57 21.32 -4.31 25.07
CA LEU A 57 22.65 -3.71 24.81
C LEU A 57 23.11 -2.71 25.87
N VAL A 58 22.19 -2.18 26.69
CA VAL A 58 22.53 -1.27 27.81
C VAL A 58 23.17 -2.02 28.99
N ILE A 59 23.02 -3.34 29.06
CA ILE A 59 23.57 -4.17 30.15
C ILE A 59 25.04 -4.53 29.91
N LEU A 60 25.54 -4.48 28.67
CA LEU A 60 26.95 -4.80 28.35
C LEU A 60 27.89 -3.60 28.24
N SER A 61 27.38 -2.37 28.19
CA SER A 61 28.22 -1.15 28.13
C SER A 61 28.72 -0.67 29.50
N GLY A 62 28.25 -1.28 30.60
CA GLY A 62 28.65 -0.93 31.97
C GLY A 62 29.93 -1.60 32.48
N PHE A 63 30.63 -2.40 31.68
CA PHE A 63 31.71 -3.26 32.18
C PHE A 63 33.13 -2.87 31.76
N LEU A 64 33.35 -1.77 31.01
CA LEU A 64 34.70 -1.48 30.50
C LEU A 64 35.28 -0.09 30.78
N TRP A 65 34.52 0.96 31.03
CA TRP A 65 35.11 2.31 31.19
C TRP A 65 34.58 2.97 32.47
N GLY A 66 35.48 3.15 33.43
CA GLY A 66 35.21 3.72 34.76
C GLY A 66 35.31 5.25 34.80
N ASP A 67 34.27 5.86 35.38
CA ASP A 67 34.18 7.07 36.22
C ASP A 67 34.72 8.44 35.76
N PRO A 68 34.28 9.57 36.35
CA PRO A 68 33.33 9.74 37.48
C PRO A 68 32.19 10.73 37.19
N LEU A 69 30.97 10.43 37.65
CA LEU A 69 29.97 11.37 38.19
C LEU A 69 28.70 10.57 38.53
N SER A 70 28.82 9.66 39.50
CA SER A 70 27.67 9.01 40.11
C SER A 70 27.64 9.38 41.59
N ASN A 71 26.86 10.40 41.91
CA ASN A 71 26.27 10.59 43.24
C ASN A 71 25.01 11.39 43.01
N ASN A 72 23.91 10.68 42.75
CA ASN A 72 22.58 10.99 43.23
C ASN A 72 21.63 9.87 42.79
N SER A 73 21.53 8.88 43.66
CA SER A 73 20.37 8.00 43.79
C SER A 73 19.13 8.86 44.06
N PHE A 74 18.34 9.17 43.02
CA PHE A 74 16.98 9.64 43.24
C PHE A 74 16.10 8.45 43.62
N LEU A 75 16.13 8.15 44.91
CA LEU A 75 15.02 7.53 45.63
C LEU A 75 13.73 8.28 45.28
N PHE A 76 12.72 7.53 44.86
CA PHE A 76 11.33 7.99 44.82
C PHE A 76 10.95 8.51 46.21
N ASN A 77 10.96 9.83 46.36
CA ASN A 77 10.34 10.46 47.51
C ASN A 77 8.88 10.77 47.15
N THR A 78 8.01 9.84 47.51
CA THR A 78 6.56 10.05 47.58
C THR A 78 6.28 11.12 48.63
N ASN A 79 6.17 12.38 48.21
CA ASN A 79 5.51 13.42 49.00
C ASN A 79 5.05 14.56 48.08
N ASN A 80 3.99 14.31 47.31
CA ASN A 80 3.12 15.40 46.89
C ASN A 80 1.67 14.90 46.78
N ARG A 81 1.03 14.82 47.95
CA ARG A 81 -0.38 14.43 48.15
C ARG A 81 -1.34 15.26 47.27
N LYS A 82 -0.94 16.49 46.92
CA LYS A 82 -1.70 17.42 46.06
C LYS A 82 -1.72 17.02 44.58
N ASP A 83 -0.66 16.39 44.06
CA ASP A 83 -0.58 16.00 42.64
C ASP A 83 -1.38 14.71 42.38
N VAL A 84 -1.40 13.80 43.37
CA VAL A 84 -2.26 12.61 43.34
C VAL A 84 -3.74 12.98 43.51
N GLU A 85 -4.06 13.91 44.41
CA GLU A 85 -5.44 14.42 44.56
C GLU A 85 -5.92 15.19 43.32
N LYS A 86 -5.04 15.92 42.61
CA LYS A 86 -5.38 16.60 41.36
C LYS A 86 -5.62 15.61 40.22
N ALA A 87 -4.81 14.55 40.12
CA ALA A 87 -5.01 13.46 39.17
C ALA A 87 -6.30 12.65 39.47
N MET A 88 -6.62 12.42 40.75
CA MET A 88 -7.87 11.76 41.16
C MET A 88 -9.11 12.65 41.00
N ARG A 89 -8.99 13.96 41.20
CA ARG A 89 -10.07 14.92 40.93
C ARG A 89 -10.33 15.10 39.44
N GLN A 90 -9.30 15.06 38.60
CA GLN A 90 -9.46 15.07 37.14
C GLN A 90 -10.17 13.80 36.66
N LYS A 91 -9.79 12.62 37.20
CA LYS A 91 -10.47 11.34 36.94
C LYS A 91 -11.95 11.33 37.34
N ASN A 92 -12.27 11.91 38.51
CA ASN A 92 -13.65 12.03 39.01
C ASN A 92 -14.48 13.10 38.30
N TYR A 93 -13.86 14.03 37.56
CA TYR A 93 -14.55 15.02 36.74
C TYR A 93 -14.88 14.46 35.35
N ASP A 94 -14.01 13.63 34.77
CA ASP A 94 -14.24 12.96 33.48
C ASP A 94 -15.17 11.73 33.57
N GLU A 95 -15.36 11.13 34.76
CA GLU A 95 -16.34 10.05 34.99
C GLU A 95 -17.80 10.54 35.11
N LYS A 96 -18.06 11.85 35.14
CA LYS A 96 -19.41 12.40 35.26
C LYS A 96 -19.96 12.93 33.93
N LYS A 97 -20.76 12.06 33.29
CA LYS A 97 -21.85 12.36 32.34
C LYS A 97 -21.46 13.12 31.07
N GLN A 98 -20.98 12.38 30.08
CA GLN A 98 -21.61 12.47 28.75
C GLN A 98 -22.67 11.37 28.68
N PRO A 99 -23.87 11.64 28.13
CA PRO A 99 -24.84 10.58 27.90
C PRO A 99 -24.19 9.59 26.94
N VAL A 100 -23.94 8.37 27.42
CA VAL A 100 -23.73 7.23 26.54
C VAL A 100 -25.00 7.18 25.69
N ALA A 101 -24.90 7.53 24.42
CA ALA A 101 -26.00 7.22 23.50
C ALA A 101 -26.14 5.71 23.56
N ASP A 102 -27.22 5.21 24.18
CA ASP A 102 -27.47 3.79 24.26
C ASP A 102 -27.46 3.24 22.83
N PHE A 103 -26.42 2.46 22.54
CA PHE A 103 -26.18 1.92 21.20
C PHE A 103 -27.19 0.80 20.96
N VAL A 104 -28.21 1.09 20.16
CA VAL A 104 -29.18 0.08 19.75
C VAL A 104 -28.76 -0.45 18.39
N MET A 105 -28.20 -1.66 18.38
CA MET A 105 -28.08 -2.44 17.14
C MET A 105 -29.47 -2.58 16.51
N PRO A 106 -29.58 -2.63 15.17
CA PRO A 106 -30.87 -2.78 14.50
C PRO A 106 -31.63 -3.97 15.06
N ASP A 107 -32.96 -3.82 15.19
CA ASP A 107 -33.84 -4.89 15.63
C ASP A 107 -33.56 -6.18 14.81
N PRO A 108 -33.18 -7.29 15.46
CA PRO A 108 -32.96 -8.58 14.79
C PRO A 108 -34.17 -9.09 14.01
N THR A 109 -35.38 -8.64 14.37
CA THR A 109 -36.64 -8.99 13.70
C THR A 109 -37.05 -7.99 12.62
N GLY A 110 -36.33 -6.87 12.49
CA GLY A 110 -36.55 -5.86 11.47
C GLY A 110 -36.00 -6.26 10.08
N PRO A 111 -36.22 -5.42 9.05
CA PRO A 111 -35.85 -5.73 7.66
C PRO A 111 -34.35 -5.92 7.44
N HIS A 112 -33.52 -5.43 8.37
CA HIS A 112 -32.07 -5.54 8.31
C HIS A 112 -31.52 -6.75 9.09
N GLY A 113 -32.32 -7.37 9.97
CA GLY A 113 -31.92 -8.51 10.80
C GLY A 113 -30.57 -8.35 11.50
N GLU A 114 -29.91 -9.47 11.81
CA GLU A 114 -28.57 -9.47 12.40
C GLU A 114 -27.47 -9.27 11.34
N LEU A 115 -27.39 -8.07 10.77
CA LEU A 115 -26.44 -7.71 9.70
C LEU A 115 -24.98 -8.12 10.01
N HIS A 116 -24.56 -7.94 11.26
CA HIS A 116 -23.23 -8.27 11.76
C HIS A 116 -22.96 -9.78 11.96
N LYS A 117 -23.96 -10.65 11.74
CA LYS A 117 -23.82 -12.12 11.77
C LYS A 117 -24.08 -12.79 10.43
N ARG A 118 -24.56 -12.05 9.43
CA ARG A 118 -24.86 -12.59 8.09
C ARG A 118 -23.67 -13.30 7.47
N THR A 119 -23.91 -14.42 6.79
CA THR A 119 -22.90 -15.06 5.95
C THR A 119 -22.92 -14.46 4.54
N PHE A 120 -21.82 -14.61 3.80
CA PHE A 120 -21.71 -14.18 2.41
C PHE A 120 -21.29 -15.35 1.53
N SER A 121 -22.08 -15.68 0.51
CA SER A 121 -21.73 -16.74 -0.44
C SER A 121 -21.04 -16.14 -1.65
N LEU A 122 -19.73 -16.37 -1.79
CA LEU A 122 -18.95 -15.87 -2.92
C LEU A 122 -19.42 -16.52 -4.23
N GLN A 123 -19.73 -15.69 -5.22
CA GLN A 123 -20.13 -16.12 -6.56
C GLN A 123 -18.95 -15.99 -7.53
N ASP A 124 -18.93 -16.84 -8.56
CA ASP A 124 -17.96 -16.70 -9.63
C ASP A 124 -18.26 -15.46 -10.49
N ASP A 125 -17.20 -14.82 -10.99
CA ASP A 125 -17.33 -13.71 -11.91
C ASP A 125 -17.53 -14.21 -13.35
N HIS A 126 -18.72 -13.93 -13.88
CA HIS A 126 -19.12 -14.29 -15.24
C HIS A 126 -18.95 -13.15 -16.25
N THR A 127 -18.31 -12.04 -15.85
CA THR A 127 -18.07 -10.90 -16.72
C THR A 127 -17.20 -11.31 -17.92
N PRO A 128 -17.62 -11.02 -19.17
CA PRO A 128 -16.85 -11.34 -20.37
C PRO A 128 -15.70 -10.35 -20.55
N HIS A 129 -14.63 -10.54 -19.78
CA HIS A 129 -13.42 -9.69 -19.81
C HIS A 129 -12.66 -9.77 -21.14
N PHE A 130 -12.79 -10.88 -21.87
CA PHE A 130 -12.13 -11.13 -23.14
C PHE A 130 -13.14 -11.39 -24.25
N ILE A 131 -12.78 -10.98 -25.46
CA ILE A 131 -13.58 -11.12 -26.67
C ILE A 131 -12.71 -11.70 -27.78
N HIS A 132 -13.32 -12.48 -28.67
CA HIS A 132 -12.65 -12.90 -29.89
C HIS A 132 -12.80 -11.82 -30.97
N THR A 133 -11.68 -11.44 -31.61
CA THR A 133 -11.70 -10.58 -32.78
C THR A 133 -12.19 -11.34 -34.01
N GLU A 134 -12.53 -10.62 -35.08
CA GLU A 134 -12.93 -11.22 -36.37
C GLU A 134 -11.86 -12.18 -36.93
N MET A 135 -10.60 -11.95 -36.60
CA MET A 135 -9.48 -12.79 -36.99
C MET A 135 -9.18 -13.94 -35.99
N GLY A 136 -10.00 -14.11 -34.95
CA GLY A 136 -9.91 -15.22 -33.99
C GLY A 136 -9.05 -14.96 -32.74
N ALA A 137 -8.39 -13.80 -32.63
CA ALA A 137 -7.57 -13.45 -31.48
C ALA A 137 -8.41 -13.23 -30.22
N LEU A 138 -8.00 -13.80 -29.08
CA LEU A 138 -8.65 -13.54 -27.79
C LEU A 138 -8.05 -12.29 -27.14
N CYS A 139 -8.79 -11.19 -27.12
CA CYS A 139 -8.30 -9.89 -26.69
C CYS A 139 -9.06 -9.37 -25.46
N PHE A 140 -8.33 -8.71 -24.55
CA PHE A 140 -8.91 -8.09 -23.37
C PHE A 140 -9.76 -6.88 -23.78
N ARG A 141 -11.04 -6.89 -23.43
CA ARG A 141 -12.03 -5.95 -23.95
C ARG A 141 -11.66 -4.50 -23.68
N ASP A 142 -11.27 -4.19 -22.45
CA ASP A 142 -11.02 -2.80 -22.03
C ASP A 142 -9.64 -2.29 -22.50
N GLY A 143 -8.71 -3.21 -22.81
CA GLY A 143 -7.36 -2.91 -23.27
C GLY A 143 -7.16 -2.96 -24.78
N THR A 144 -8.16 -3.35 -25.57
CA THR A 144 -8.04 -3.48 -27.03
C THR A 144 -8.77 -2.36 -27.78
N ASP A 145 -8.12 -1.84 -28.82
CA ASP A 145 -8.72 -0.88 -29.73
C ASP A 145 -9.58 -1.61 -30.79
N MET A 146 -10.89 -1.57 -30.56
CA MET A 146 -11.89 -2.21 -31.42
C MET A 146 -12.19 -1.39 -32.69
N ALA A 147 -11.75 -0.13 -32.77
CA ALA A 147 -12.01 0.72 -33.92
C ALA A 147 -10.99 0.49 -35.05
N SER A 148 -9.73 0.21 -34.70
CA SER A 148 -8.66 -0.09 -35.66
C SER A 148 -8.69 -1.53 -36.19
N SER A 149 -9.43 -2.43 -35.52
CA SER A 149 -9.63 -3.83 -35.93
C SER A 149 -10.83 -4.02 -36.87
N LYS A 150 -11.67 -3.00 -37.10
CA LYS A 150 -12.60 -2.96 -38.23
C LYS A 150 -11.81 -2.58 -39.47
N GLY A 151 -11.53 -3.56 -40.32
CA GLY A 151 -10.62 -3.43 -41.47
C GLY A 151 -10.87 -2.18 -42.31
N LYS A 152 -9.78 -1.49 -42.66
CA LYS A 152 -9.77 -0.63 -43.84
C LYS A 152 -10.16 -1.50 -45.04
N PRO A 153 -11.14 -1.09 -45.88
CA PRO A 153 -11.35 -1.78 -47.14
C PRO A 153 -10.09 -1.60 -47.98
N SER A 154 -9.51 -2.73 -48.40
CA SER A 154 -8.47 -2.79 -49.42
C SER A 154 -9.08 -2.29 -50.74
N TYR A 155 -9.00 -0.99 -50.99
CA TYR A 155 -9.17 -0.45 -52.34
C TYR A 155 -7.84 -0.62 -53.09
N THR A 156 -7.74 -1.72 -53.83
CA THR A 156 -6.92 -1.75 -55.04
C THR A 156 -7.58 -0.86 -56.08
N LYS A 157 -6.96 0.28 -56.38
CA LYS A 157 -7.11 0.93 -57.68
C LYS A 157 -5.77 1.51 -58.09
N ASP A 158 -5.17 0.84 -59.06
CA ASP A 158 -4.17 1.39 -59.95
C ASP A 158 -4.71 2.69 -60.58
N ASN A 159 -3.89 3.74 -60.56
CA ASN A 159 -3.55 4.50 -61.76
C ASN A 159 -2.44 5.52 -61.49
N GLU A 160 -1.68 5.73 -62.55
CA GLU A 160 -0.37 6.35 -62.66
C GLU A 160 -0.34 7.87 -62.41
N ASP A 161 0.90 8.32 -62.18
CA ASP A 161 1.47 9.59 -62.66
C ASP A 161 1.07 10.94 -61.99
N GLN A 162 1.94 11.46 -61.10
CA GLN A 162 3.00 12.41 -61.48
C GLN A 162 3.81 12.98 -60.28
N LYS A 163 5.13 12.93 -60.46
CA LYS A 163 6.26 13.62 -59.81
C LYS A 163 5.94 14.89 -58.98
N LEU A 164 6.51 14.99 -57.77
CA LEU A 164 7.71 15.84 -57.51
C LEU A 164 8.37 15.59 -56.13
N LYS A 165 9.64 15.21 -56.23
CA LYS A 165 10.79 15.23 -55.29
C LYS A 165 10.64 16.07 -54.00
N HIS A 166 10.98 15.45 -52.85
CA HIS A 166 12.23 15.81 -52.16
C HIS A 166 12.80 14.67 -51.29
N LYS A 167 14.07 14.38 -51.60
CA LYS A 167 14.99 13.44 -50.96
C LYS A 167 15.42 14.00 -49.59
N LYS A 168 15.48 13.14 -48.57
CA LYS A 168 16.75 12.91 -47.85
C LYS A 168 16.72 11.58 -47.09
N ASN A 169 17.74 10.80 -47.40
CA ASN A 169 18.02 9.45 -46.94
C ASN A 169 18.30 9.41 -45.43
N SER A 170 17.83 8.37 -44.75
CA SER A 170 18.67 7.67 -43.78
C SER A 170 18.40 6.17 -43.86
N THR A 171 19.50 5.44 -43.75
CA THR A 171 19.76 4.08 -44.21
C THR A 171 19.14 2.99 -43.33
N VAL A 172 18.71 1.95 -44.04
CA VAL A 172 18.16 0.66 -43.59
C VAL A 172 19.18 -0.17 -42.83
N VAL A 173 18.74 -0.86 -41.77
CA VAL A 173 19.30 -2.16 -41.37
C VAL A 173 18.14 -3.17 -41.41
N GLU A 174 18.31 -4.20 -42.23
CA GLU A 174 17.33 -5.21 -42.64
C GLU A 174 16.81 -6.07 -41.48
N HIS A 175 15.48 -6.17 -41.39
CA HIS A 175 14.83 -7.32 -40.78
C HIS A 175 14.81 -8.48 -41.78
N THR A 176 15.58 -9.52 -41.48
CA THR A 176 15.49 -10.81 -42.17
C THR A 176 14.15 -11.46 -41.85
N LEU A 177 13.24 -11.40 -42.83
CA LEU A 177 11.95 -12.08 -42.85
C LEU A 177 12.16 -13.60 -42.81
N LYS A 178 11.60 -14.25 -41.78
CA LYS A 178 11.24 -15.67 -41.84
C LYS A 178 9.73 -15.78 -42.07
N PRO A 179 9.26 -16.60 -43.03
CA PRO A 179 7.85 -16.76 -43.31
C PRO A 179 7.22 -17.83 -42.40
N GLY A 180 6.06 -17.52 -41.80
CA GLY A 180 5.20 -18.54 -41.17
C GLY A 180 4.30 -18.07 -40.03
N ARG A 181 2.99 -17.99 -40.33
CA ARG A 181 1.82 -17.68 -39.47
C ARG A 181 1.58 -16.20 -39.12
N ASN A 182 0.69 -15.57 -39.89
CA ASN A 182 -0.02 -14.36 -39.46
C ASN A 182 -0.90 -14.71 -38.26
N VAL A 183 -0.34 -14.58 -37.05
CA VAL A 183 -1.13 -14.58 -35.82
C VAL A 183 -1.82 -13.21 -35.77
N SER A 184 -3.14 -13.22 -35.82
CA SER A 184 -3.98 -12.06 -35.55
C SER A 184 -3.63 -11.49 -34.18
N GLU A 185 -2.88 -10.39 -34.16
CA GLU A 185 -2.41 -9.77 -32.92
C GLU A 185 -3.42 -8.72 -32.44
N CYS A 186 -3.68 -8.68 -31.13
CA CYS A 186 -4.55 -7.68 -30.55
C CYS A 186 -3.90 -6.29 -30.65
N VAL A 187 -4.65 -5.27 -31.10
CA VAL A 187 -4.14 -3.88 -31.10
C VAL A 187 -4.41 -3.26 -29.74
N CYS A 188 -3.36 -3.04 -28.95
CA CYS A 188 -3.50 -2.56 -27.58
C CYS A 188 -3.74 -1.05 -27.53
N ARG A 189 -4.68 -0.65 -26.68
CA ARG A 189 -4.86 0.75 -26.27
C ARG A 189 -3.64 1.22 -25.48
N GLN A 190 -3.43 2.53 -25.47
CA GLN A 190 -2.43 3.14 -24.59
C GLN A 190 -2.68 2.71 -23.13
N GLY A 191 -1.63 2.27 -22.46
CA GLY A 191 -1.73 1.76 -21.08
C GLY A 191 -1.81 0.24 -20.96
N TRP A 192 -1.95 -0.49 -22.07
CA TRP A 192 -2.13 -1.95 -22.10
C TRP A 192 -1.09 -2.63 -22.97
N HIS A 193 -0.69 -3.85 -22.57
CA HIS A 193 0.46 -4.56 -23.11
C HIS A 193 0.18 -6.07 -23.22
N GLY A 194 1.09 -6.75 -23.92
CA GLY A 194 1.10 -8.20 -24.09
C GLY A 194 0.21 -8.68 -25.23
N PRO A 195 0.29 -9.98 -25.56
CA PRO A 195 -0.34 -10.55 -26.77
C PRO A 195 -1.87 -10.43 -26.80
N ASN A 196 -2.50 -10.28 -25.62
CA ASN A 196 -3.94 -10.20 -25.47
C ASN A 196 -4.38 -8.81 -24.97
N CYS A 197 -3.47 -7.83 -24.90
CA CYS A 197 -3.71 -6.48 -24.36
C CYS A 197 -4.32 -6.43 -22.94
N GLY A 198 -4.08 -7.46 -22.13
CA GLY A 198 -4.62 -7.55 -20.76
C GLY A 198 -3.61 -7.25 -19.65
N VAL A 199 -2.35 -6.95 -19.98
CA VAL A 199 -1.33 -6.56 -18.97
C VAL A 199 -1.26 -5.04 -18.91
N PRO A 200 -1.67 -4.38 -17.81
CA PRO A 200 -1.63 -2.92 -17.73
C PRO A 200 -0.19 -2.41 -17.48
N THR A 201 0.08 -1.15 -17.85
CA THR A 201 1.40 -0.49 -17.68
C THR A 201 1.94 -0.63 -16.27
N VAL A 202 1.09 -0.51 -15.24
CA VAL A 202 1.49 -0.66 -13.83
C VAL A 202 2.08 -2.04 -13.51
N ILE A 203 1.64 -3.09 -14.21
CA ILE A 203 2.21 -4.43 -14.10
C ILE A 203 3.43 -4.58 -15.00
N GLN A 204 3.38 -4.08 -16.23
CA GLN A 204 4.51 -4.13 -17.16
C GLN A 204 5.78 -3.51 -16.56
N HIS A 205 5.64 -2.39 -15.84
CA HIS A 205 6.73 -1.66 -15.18
C HIS A 205 6.92 -1.99 -13.70
N SER A 206 6.32 -3.08 -13.20
CA SER A 206 6.53 -3.58 -11.83
C SER A 206 7.86 -4.32 -11.68
N ASN A 207 8.16 -4.83 -10.49
CA ASN A 207 9.25 -5.77 -10.25
C ASN A 207 8.84 -7.25 -10.40
N LEU A 208 7.68 -7.58 -10.98
CA LEU A 208 7.27 -8.97 -11.21
C LEU A 208 8.26 -9.70 -12.14
N HIS A 209 8.87 -10.78 -11.65
CA HIS A 209 9.91 -11.49 -12.40
C HIS A 209 9.36 -12.43 -13.49
N THR A 210 8.09 -12.80 -13.40
CA THR A 210 7.45 -13.84 -14.23
C THR A 210 6.59 -13.29 -15.37
N LYS A 211 6.76 -12.01 -15.74
CA LYS A 211 5.94 -11.33 -16.77
C LYS A 211 5.92 -12.06 -18.13
N SER A 212 7.01 -12.73 -18.49
CA SER A 212 7.13 -13.52 -19.73
C SER A 212 6.32 -14.82 -19.72
N HIS A 213 5.84 -15.26 -18.56
CA HIS A 213 5.17 -16.54 -18.36
C HIS A 213 3.74 -16.41 -17.84
N LEU A 214 3.16 -15.21 -17.97
CA LEU A 214 1.77 -14.94 -17.57
C LEU A 214 0.81 -15.74 -18.43
N LYS A 215 -0.17 -16.39 -17.77
CA LYS A 215 -1.18 -17.21 -18.44
C LYS A 215 -2.57 -16.69 -18.11
N LEU A 216 -3.42 -16.59 -19.11
CA LEU A 216 -4.81 -16.24 -18.92
C LEU A 216 -5.56 -17.34 -18.17
N ARG A 217 -6.39 -16.94 -17.22
CA ARG A 217 -7.26 -17.84 -16.49
C ARG A 217 -8.54 -18.11 -17.26
N LYS A 218 -8.98 -19.37 -17.24
CA LYS A 218 -10.31 -19.76 -17.75
C LYS A 218 -11.44 -19.28 -16.83
N VAL A 219 -11.20 -19.33 -15.53
CA VAL A 219 -12.12 -18.86 -14.49
C VAL A 219 -11.42 -17.77 -13.68
N PRO A 220 -11.94 -16.53 -13.68
CA PRO A 220 -11.37 -15.45 -12.88
C PRO A 220 -11.28 -15.82 -11.39
N ARG A 221 -10.22 -15.38 -10.71
CA ARG A 221 -10.17 -15.44 -9.24
C ARG A 221 -11.22 -14.51 -8.66
N ARG A 222 -11.63 -14.75 -7.41
CA ARG A 222 -12.45 -13.76 -6.68
C ARG A 222 -11.54 -12.95 -5.78
N ILE A 223 -11.78 -11.64 -5.73
CA ILE A 223 -10.99 -10.71 -4.92
C ILE A 223 -11.79 -10.29 -3.70
N ILE A 224 -11.17 -10.44 -2.52
CA ILE A 224 -11.71 -10.04 -1.22
C ILE A 224 -10.87 -8.87 -0.71
N ASN A 225 -11.44 -7.67 -0.64
CA ASN A 225 -10.76 -6.50 -0.08
C ASN A 225 -11.22 -6.24 1.36
N ALA A 226 -10.30 -6.31 2.31
CA ALA A 226 -10.52 -6.10 3.73
C ALA A 226 -10.05 -4.72 4.16
N ILE A 227 -10.90 -4.01 4.91
CA ILE A 227 -10.74 -2.59 5.24
C ILE A 227 -11.22 -2.35 6.67
N ASN A 228 -10.38 -1.68 7.47
CA ASN A 228 -10.80 -1.09 8.73
C ASN A 228 -11.21 0.37 8.51
N ILE A 229 -12.38 0.76 9.01
CA ILE A 229 -12.88 2.13 8.88
C ILE A 229 -13.06 2.77 10.27
N ASN A 230 -12.67 4.03 10.39
CA ASN A 230 -13.01 4.86 11.54
C ASN A 230 -13.97 5.97 11.14
N HIS A 231 -13.54 6.83 10.21
CA HIS A 231 -14.32 7.95 9.69
C HIS A 231 -13.91 8.38 8.26
N GLU A 232 -13.12 7.57 7.56
CA GLU A 232 -12.63 7.78 6.19
C GLU A 232 -13.74 7.53 5.14
N PHE A 233 -14.98 7.97 5.40
CA PHE A 233 -16.15 7.59 4.60
C PHE A 233 -16.08 8.07 3.16
N ASP A 234 -15.51 9.25 2.90
CA ASP A 234 -15.32 9.75 1.54
C ASP A 234 -14.32 8.90 0.76
N LEU A 235 -13.20 8.52 1.37
CA LEU A 235 -12.21 7.63 0.74
C LEU A 235 -12.77 6.21 0.56
N LEU A 236 -13.61 5.73 1.48
CA LEU A 236 -14.31 4.46 1.34
C LEU A 236 -15.29 4.49 0.16
N HIS A 237 -16.05 5.58 0.01
CA HIS A 237 -16.97 5.79 -1.10
C HIS A 237 -16.22 5.79 -2.45
N VAL A 238 -15.11 6.53 -2.52
CA VAL A 238 -14.21 6.53 -3.70
C VAL A 238 -13.73 5.13 -4.00
N ARG A 239 -13.21 4.40 -2.99
CA ARG A 239 -12.72 3.04 -3.17
C ARG A 239 -13.79 2.11 -3.75
N PHE A 240 -15.03 2.18 -3.27
CA PHE A 240 -16.11 1.35 -3.82
C PHE A 240 -16.33 1.65 -5.30
N HIS A 241 -16.34 2.92 -5.72
CA HIS A 241 -16.51 3.25 -7.14
C HIS A 241 -15.30 2.86 -7.99
N GLU A 242 -14.08 2.99 -7.48
CA GLU A 242 -12.87 2.58 -8.21
C GLU A 242 -12.79 1.06 -8.38
N LEU A 243 -13.19 0.30 -7.35
CA LEU A 243 -12.89 -1.13 -7.26
C LEU A 243 -14.09 -2.06 -7.45
N ALA A 244 -15.33 -1.55 -7.49
CA ALA A 244 -16.54 -2.38 -7.56
C ALA A 244 -16.53 -3.39 -8.70
N ASP A 245 -15.92 -3.09 -9.85
CA ASP A 245 -15.86 -4.00 -11.00
C ASP A 245 -14.78 -5.08 -10.85
N ALA A 246 -13.74 -4.84 -10.05
CA ALA A 246 -12.62 -5.76 -9.87
C ALA A 246 -12.74 -6.60 -8.59
N VAL A 247 -13.40 -6.07 -7.57
CA VAL A 247 -13.59 -6.69 -6.25
C VAL A 247 -14.92 -7.42 -6.18
N ASP A 248 -14.89 -8.64 -5.67
CA ASP A 248 -16.07 -9.51 -5.52
C ASP A 248 -16.70 -9.38 -4.13
N LEU A 249 -15.88 -9.08 -3.11
CA LEU A 249 -16.33 -8.87 -1.74
C LEU A 249 -15.49 -7.83 -1.00
N PHE A 250 -16.15 -6.87 -0.36
CA PHE A 250 -15.56 -5.94 0.60
C PHE A 250 -15.88 -6.37 2.03
N LEU A 251 -14.83 -6.67 2.81
CA LEU A 251 -14.93 -6.83 4.26
C LEU A 251 -14.70 -5.48 4.91
N VAL A 252 -15.73 -4.89 5.51
CA VAL A 252 -15.63 -3.56 6.12
C VAL A 252 -15.84 -3.68 7.62
N CYS A 253 -14.78 -3.43 8.37
CA CYS A 253 -14.77 -3.52 9.83
C CYS A 253 -14.93 -2.15 10.47
N GLU A 254 -15.91 -2.03 11.35
CA GLU A 254 -16.16 -0.88 12.19
C GLU A 254 -16.19 -1.32 13.66
N SER A 255 -15.62 -0.50 14.54
CA SER A 255 -15.76 -0.65 15.99
C SER A 255 -16.61 0.48 16.59
N ASN A 256 -17.26 0.22 17.72
CA ASN A 256 -17.85 1.25 18.58
C ASN A 256 -16.82 1.91 19.51
N PHE A 257 -15.52 1.66 19.29
CA PHE A 257 -14.41 2.33 19.98
C PHE A 257 -13.50 3.07 19.00
N THR A 258 -12.94 4.20 19.44
CA THR A 258 -11.78 4.85 18.81
C THR A 258 -10.54 3.99 18.98
N ALA A 259 -9.47 4.26 18.21
CA ALA A 259 -8.20 3.54 18.39
C ALA A 259 -7.55 3.81 19.76
N TYR A 260 -7.94 4.88 20.45
CA TYR A 260 -7.57 5.13 21.85
C TYR A 260 -8.40 4.33 22.87
N GLY A 261 -9.62 3.92 22.48
CA GLY A 261 -10.53 3.12 23.30
C GLY A 261 -11.69 3.89 23.91
N ASP A 262 -11.97 5.10 23.43
CA ASP A 262 -13.17 5.86 23.80
C ASP A 262 -14.35 5.44 22.94
N SER A 263 -15.56 5.58 23.47
CA SER A 263 -16.76 5.18 22.72
C SER A 263 -17.00 6.09 21.51
N LYS A 264 -17.40 5.50 20.38
CA LYS A 264 -17.72 6.22 19.14
C LYS A 264 -19.00 5.67 18.48
N PRO A 265 -19.75 6.51 17.74
CA PRO A 265 -20.90 6.06 16.97
C PRO A 265 -20.50 5.09 15.85
N LEU A 266 -21.44 4.21 15.49
CA LEU A 266 -21.36 3.31 14.34
C LEU A 266 -21.87 4.01 13.08
N THR A 267 -21.17 5.07 12.67
CA THR A 267 -21.58 5.90 11.54
C THR A 267 -21.59 5.11 10.22
N PHE A 268 -20.67 4.17 10.01
CA PHE A 268 -20.72 3.33 8.81
C PHE A 268 -21.98 2.48 8.77
N LEU A 269 -22.34 1.84 9.89
CA LEU A 269 -23.60 1.11 10.01
C LEU A 269 -24.80 2.01 9.70
N GLN A 270 -24.84 3.24 10.24
CA GLN A 270 -25.92 4.19 9.95
C GLN A 270 -26.02 4.52 8.44
N LEU A 271 -24.89 4.76 7.79
CA LEU A 271 -24.82 5.00 6.34
C LEU A 271 -25.21 3.76 5.51
N LEU A 272 -24.92 2.56 6.01
CA LEU A 272 -25.31 1.33 5.35
C LEU A 272 -26.83 1.09 5.44
N LEU A 273 -27.45 1.46 6.56
CA LEU A 273 -28.89 1.28 6.80
C LEU A 273 -29.74 2.36 6.14
N ASN A 274 -29.24 3.59 6.03
CA ASN A 274 -29.98 4.71 5.43
C ASN A 274 -29.97 4.72 3.88
N GLY A 275 -29.32 3.74 3.26
CA GLY A 275 -29.27 3.57 1.81
C GLY A 275 -28.10 4.24 1.10
N THR A 276 -27.16 4.88 1.82
CA THR A 276 -26.00 5.55 1.20
C THR A 276 -25.18 4.59 0.32
N PHE A 277 -25.07 3.32 0.71
CA PHE A 277 -24.30 2.30 -0.01
C PHE A 277 -25.16 1.28 -0.76
N ASP A 278 -26.43 1.58 -1.06
CA ASP A 278 -27.36 0.61 -1.67
C ASP A 278 -26.90 0.07 -3.03
N TYR A 279 -26.15 0.87 -3.79
CA TYR A 279 -25.60 0.49 -5.09
C TYR A 279 -24.53 -0.62 -4.99
N ILE A 280 -23.86 -0.76 -3.83
CA ILE A 280 -22.75 -1.71 -3.62
C ILE A 280 -22.97 -2.65 -2.43
N LYS A 281 -24.04 -2.47 -1.64
CA LYS A 281 -24.33 -3.26 -0.43
C LYS A 281 -24.28 -4.78 -0.65
N HIS A 282 -24.63 -5.24 -1.85
CA HIS A 282 -24.61 -6.65 -2.24
C HIS A 282 -23.20 -7.24 -2.32
N LYS A 283 -22.14 -6.42 -2.27
CA LYS A 283 -20.73 -6.83 -2.18
C LYS A 283 -20.10 -6.49 -0.82
N ILE A 284 -20.86 -6.02 0.17
CA ILE A 284 -20.32 -5.64 1.48
C ILE A 284 -20.67 -6.70 2.52
N LEU A 285 -19.66 -7.18 3.24
CA LEU A 285 -19.83 -7.91 4.49
C LEU A 285 -19.41 -7.00 5.65
N TYR A 286 -20.40 -6.56 6.42
CA TYR A 286 -20.19 -5.73 7.60
C TYR A 286 -19.63 -6.55 8.76
N ILE A 287 -18.47 -6.14 9.27
CA ILE A 287 -17.79 -6.73 10.41
C ILE A 287 -17.88 -5.74 11.57
N PHE A 288 -18.52 -6.14 12.67
CA PHE A 288 -18.67 -5.29 13.84
C PHE A 288 -17.74 -5.79 14.96
N LEU A 289 -16.83 -4.92 15.40
CA LEU A 289 -16.02 -5.15 16.60
C LEU A 289 -16.63 -4.39 17.79
N ASP A 290 -17.31 -5.12 18.66
CA ASP A 290 -18.13 -4.63 19.76
C ASP A 290 -17.38 -4.37 21.07
N HIS A 291 -16.08 -4.65 21.11
CA HIS A 291 -15.26 -4.55 22.30
C HIS A 291 -13.87 -3.98 22.00
N PHE A 292 -13.27 -3.39 23.03
CA PHE A 292 -11.89 -2.92 22.96
C PHE A 292 -10.93 -3.99 23.51
N PRO A 293 -9.81 -4.29 22.84
CA PRO A 293 -8.93 -5.38 23.25
C PRO A 293 -8.28 -5.12 24.61
N LYS A 294 -8.22 -6.17 25.45
CA LYS A 294 -7.58 -6.10 26.77
C LYS A 294 -6.12 -5.67 26.63
N GLY A 295 -5.70 -4.72 27.46
CA GLY A 295 -4.35 -4.14 27.40
C GLY A 295 -4.15 -3.09 26.30
N GLY A 296 -5.11 -2.90 25.39
CA GLY A 296 -5.00 -1.92 24.30
C GLY A 296 -4.79 -0.47 24.76
N ARG A 297 -5.35 -0.11 25.94
CA ARG A 297 -5.15 1.22 26.51
C ARG A 297 -3.73 1.43 27.02
N ALA A 298 -3.00 0.36 27.34
CA ALA A 298 -1.60 0.43 27.76
C ALA A 298 -0.64 0.31 26.58
N ASN A 299 -1.03 -0.44 25.53
CA ASN A 299 -0.25 -0.62 24.32
C ASN A 299 -1.16 -0.61 23.08
N GLY A 300 -1.15 0.52 22.38
CA GLY A 300 -1.97 0.77 21.19
C GLY A 300 -1.66 -0.18 20.04
N TRP A 301 -0.43 -0.70 19.94
CA TRP A 301 -0.10 -1.71 18.93
C TRP A 301 -0.96 -2.98 19.06
N ILE A 302 -1.42 -3.31 20.27
CA ILE A 302 -2.40 -4.39 20.48
C ILE A 302 -3.71 -4.06 19.76
N VAL A 303 -4.16 -2.81 19.81
CA VAL A 303 -5.40 -2.35 19.16
C VAL A 303 -5.27 -2.42 17.64
N ASP A 304 -4.18 -1.88 17.10
CA ASP A 304 -3.91 -1.87 15.66
C ASP A 304 -3.84 -3.28 15.07
N ASP A 305 -3.12 -4.17 15.75
CA ASP A 305 -3.00 -5.58 15.38
C ASP A 305 -4.35 -6.29 15.48
N TYR A 306 -5.00 -6.17 16.65
CA TYR A 306 -6.23 -6.90 16.94
C TYR A 306 -7.36 -6.52 15.99
N LEU A 307 -7.47 -5.25 15.60
CA LEU A 307 -8.49 -4.81 14.66
C LEU A 307 -8.36 -5.52 13.30
N ARG A 308 -7.14 -5.69 12.78
CA ARG A 308 -6.86 -6.40 11.52
C ARG A 308 -7.01 -7.91 11.66
N THR A 309 -6.59 -8.47 12.78
CA THR A 309 -6.81 -9.88 13.11
C THR A 309 -8.30 -10.21 13.18
N PHE A 310 -9.08 -9.38 13.88
CA PHE A 310 -10.52 -9.56 14.05
C PHE A 310 -11.25 -9.44 12.71
N LEU A 311 -10.98 -8.37 11.95
CA LEU A 311 -11.51 -8.16 10.59
C LEU A 311 -11.31 -9.42 9.73
N THR A 312 -10.09 -9.96 9.72
CA THR A 312 -9.76 -11.12 8.88
C THR A 312 -10.46 -12.38 9.40
N LYS A 313 -10.31 -12.73 10.68
CA LYS A 313 -10.85 -13.99 11.22
C LYS A 313 -12.38 -14.02 11.22
N ASN A 314 -13.04 -12.92 11.61
CA ASN A 314 -14.50 -12.82 11.58
C ASN A 314 -15.02 -12.82 10.13
N GLY A 315 -14.36 -12.09 9.24
CA GLY A 315 -14.72 -12.09 7.82
C GLY A 315 -14.63 -13.49 7.22
N LEU A 316 -13.48 -14.15 7.33
CA LEU A 316 -13.26 -15.48 6.75
C LEU A 316 -14.20 -16.55 7.31
N SER A 317 -14.60 -16.49 8.59
CA SER A 317 -15.53 -17.48 9.17
C SER A 317 -16.96 -17.34 8.63
N ARG A 318 -17.29 -16.20 8.01
CA ARG A 318 -18.63 -15.89 7.50
C ARG A 318 -18.73 -15.97 5.97
N ILE A 319 -17.61 -16.20 5.28
CA ILE A 319 -17.60 -16.38 3.83
C ILE A 319 -17.80 -17.87 3.49
N GLN A 320 -18.75 -18.14 2.60
CA GLN A 320 -19.01 -19.47 2.06
C GLN A 320 -18.45 -19.60 0.65
N GLY A 321 -17.95 -20.80 0.33
CA GLY A 321 -17.46 -21.12 -1.01
C GLY A 321 -16.08 -20.56 -1.35
N LEU A 322 -15.26 -20.21 -0.34
CA LEU A 322 -13.85 -19.81 -0.55
C LEU A 322 -13.07 -20.87 -1.33
N ARG A 323 -12.28 -20.42 -2.30
CA ARG A 323 -11.32 -21.26 -3.02
C ARG A 323 -9.89 -20.91 -2.59
N PRO A 324 -8.96 -21.88 -2.63
CA PRO A 324 -7.55 -21.62 -2.31
C PRO A 324 -6.90 -20.53 -3.17
N ASP A 325 -7.37 -20.33 -4.40
CA ASP A 325 -6.83 -19.37 -5.35
C ASP A 325 -7.54 -18.02 -5.35
N ASP A 326 -8.56 -17.80 -4.51
CA ASP A 326 -9.11 -16.45 -4.30
C ASP A 326 -8.03 -15.54 -3.71
N VAL A 327 -8.12 -14.23 -3.96
CA VAL A 327 -7.12 -13.25 -3.52
C VAL A 327 -7.65 -12.43 -2.36
N PHE A 328 -6.90 -12.38 -1.27
CA PHE A 328 -7.15 -11.52 -0.14
C PHE A 328 -6.27 -10.27 -0.24
N VAL A 329 -6.88 -9.10 -0.05
CA VAL A 329 -6.21 -7.79 -0.10
C VAL A 329 -6.57 -6.99 1.14
N LEU A 330 -5.59 -6.68 1.98
CA LEU A 330 -5.74 -5.84 3.18
C LEU A 330 -5.03 -4.50 2.96
N ASN A 331 -5.80 -3.42 3.01
CA ASN A 331 -5.31 -2.05 2.90
C ASN A 331 -5.98 -1.15 3.94
N ASP A 332 -5.24 -0.16 4.42
CA ASP A 332 -5.80 0.89 5.25
C ASP A 332 -6.77 1.74 4.42
N ALA A 333 -7.75 2.41 5.04
CA ALA A 333 -8.82 3.09 4.32
C ALA A 333 -8.31 4.20 3.37
N ASP A 334 -7.20 4.85 3.71
CA ASP A 334 -6.50 5.87 2.92
C ASP A 334 -5.52 5.32 1.88
N GLU A 335 -5.41 3.99 1.74
CA GLU A 335 -4.66 3.27 0.71
C GLU A 335 -5.60 2.69 -0.35
N ILE A 336 -5.77 3.34 -1.50
CA ILE A 336 -6.69 2.93 -2.58
C ILE A 336 -5.89 2.31 -3.74
N PRO A 337 -5.98 0.99 -3.97
CA PRO A 337 -5.41 0.33 -5.15
C PRO A 337 -5.99 0.84 -6.47
N VAL A 338 -5.20 0.75 -7.54
CA VAL A 338 -5.68 1.01 -8.90
C VAL A 338 -6.42 -0.22 -9.46
N LYS A 339 -7.58 0.00 -10.11
CA LYS A 339 -8.46 -1.06 -10.62
C LYS A 339 -7.75 -2.04 -11.53
N GLU A 340 -6.94 -1.55 -12.46
CA GLU A 340 -6.25 -2.35 -13.48
C GLU A 340 -5.28 -3.35 -12.85
N GLY A 341 -4.59 -2.96 -11.76
CA GLY A 341 -3.70 -3.85 -11.03
C GLY A 341 -4.46 -4.98 -10.32
N ILE A 342 -5.60 -4.67 -9.71
CA ILE A 342 -6.45 -5.67 -9.05
C ILE A 342 -7.07 -6.62 -10.08
N LEU A 343 -7.54 -6.08 -11.21
CA LEU A 343 -8.10 -6.88 -12.29
C LEU A 343 -7.06 -7.82 -12.92
N PHE A 344 -5.80 -7.39 -13.02
CA PHE A 344 -4.72 -8.27 -13.44
C PHE A 344 -4.57 -9.51 -12.53
N LEU A 345 -4.58 -9.33 -11.21
CA LEU A 345 -4.49 -10.45 -10.25
C LEU A 345 -5.63 -11.45 -10.43
N LYS A 346 -6.82 -10.94 -10.77
CA LYS A 346 -8.04 -11.70 -11.04
C LYS A 346 -7.93 -12.56 -12.30
N LEU A 347 -7.34 -12.03 -13.37
CA LEU A 347 -7.41 -12.63 -14.71
C LEU A 347 -6.19 -13.47 -15.10
N TYR A 348 -5.05 -13.32 -14.43
CA TYR A 348 -3.79 -13.96 -14.84
C TYR A 348 -3.20 -14.89 -13.80
N ASP A 349 -2.74 -16.07 -14.21
CA ASP A 349 -1.80 -16.91 -13.49
C ASP A 349 -0.36 -16.50 -13.79
N GLY A 350 0.55 -16.92 -12.91
CA GLY A 350 2.00 -16.76 -13.08
C GLY A 350 2.62 -15.65 -12.23
N TRP A 351 1.84 -14.83 -11.53
CA TRP A 351 2.37 -13.91 -10.51
C TRP A 351 2.69 -14.64 -9.19
N THR A 352 3.62 -14.10 -8.39
CA THR A 352 4.16 -14.73 -7.16
C THR A 352 3.60 -14.07 -5.89
N GLU A 353 3.89 -14.63 -4.71
CA GLU A 353 3.29 -14.18 -3.45
C GLU A 353 4.35 -13.94 -2.36
N PRO A 354 4.07 -13.06 -1.37
CA PRO A 354 2.96 -12.11 -1.32
C PRO A 354 3.19 -10.93 -2.27
N PHE A 355 2.15 -10.16 -2.57
CA PHE A 355 2.29 -8.94 -3.37
C PHE A 355 2.05 -7.66 -2.55
N GLY A 356 2.75 -6.60 -2.93
CA GLY A 356 2.55 -5.25 -2.47
C GLY A 356 1.96 -4.33 -3.52
N ILE A 357 1.81 -3.05 -3.17
CA ILE A 357 1.31 -2.01 -4.05
C ILE A 357 2.17 -0.76 -3.82
N HIS A 358 2.75 -0.24 -4.90
CA HIS A 358 3.47 1.04 -4.91
C HIS A 358 2.49 2.19 -5.10
N MET A 359 2.28 3.01 -4.08
CA MET A 359 1.28 4.08 -4.09
C MET A 359 1.88 5.48 -4.17
N ARG A 360 1.19 6.38 -4.88
CA ARG A 360 1.45 7.83 -4.85
C ARG A 360 1.08 8.37 -3.46
N LYS A 361 2.01 9.03 -2.79
CA LYS A 361 1.75 9.63 -1.47
C LYS A 361 1.23 11.06 -1.60
N SER A 362 0.16 11.36 -0.89
CA SER A 362 -0.44 12.69 -0.80
C SER A 362 -0.67 13.09 0.67
N LEU A 363 -0.90 14.37 0.94
CA LEU A 363 -1.11 14.90 2.30
C LEU A 363 -2.25 15.92 2.33
N TYR A 364 -3.22 15.82 3.24
CA TYR A 364 -4.39 16.71 3.37
C TYR A 364 -5.37 16.74 2.17
N GLY A 365 -4.86 16.54 0.96
CA GLY A 365 -5.56 16.26 -0.28
C GLY A 365 -4.55 15.79 -1.34
N PHE A 366 -5.02 15.46 -2.52
CA PHE A 366 -4.21 14.96 -3.64
C PHE A 366 -3.28 16.03 -4.25
N TYR A 367 -3.54 17.30 -3.95
CA TYR A 367 -2.75 18.47 -4.35
C TYR A 367 -1.40 18.61 -3.61
N TRP A 368 -1.24 18.08 -2.40
CA TRP A 368 0.09 17.99 -1.77
C TRP A 368 0.71 16.63 -2.03
N ARG A 369 1.38 16.49 -3.16
CA ARG A 369 2.18 15.30 -3.46
C ARG A 369 3.38 15.22 -2.50
N GLN A 370 3.58 14.09 -1.83
CA GLN A 370 4.78 13.86 -1.04
C GLN A 370 5.92 13.30 -1.89
N MET A 371 7.17 13.51 -1.46
CA MET A 371 8.34 12.90 -2.09
C MET A 371 8.35 11.37 -1.93
N GLY A 372 8.81 10.67 -2.97
CA GLY A 372 8.91 9.22 -3.01
C GLY A 372 7.54 8.51 -3.09
N THR A 373 7.54 7.21 -2.82
CA THR A 373 6.34 6.36 -2.83
C THR A 373 6.17 5.59 -1.54
N LEU A 374 4.96 5.07 -1.32
CA LEU A 374 4.69 4.08 -0.29
C LEU A 374 4.62 2.70 -0.96
N ASP A 375 5.36 1.71 -0.45
CA ASP A 375 5.24 0.31 -0.89
C ASP A 375 4.71 -0.56 0.26
N VAL A 376 3.52 -1.09 0.04
CA VAL A 376 2.68 -1.70 1.07
C VAL A 376 2.41 -3.14 0.65
N ILE A 377 2.94 -4.13 1.39
CA ILE A 377 2.50 -5.52 1.23
C ILE A 377 1.01 -5.56 1.54
N SER A 378 0.23 -5.96 0.55
CA SER A 378 -1.23 -5.75 0.54
C SER A 378 -1.99 -7.05 0.38
N GLY A 379 -1.44 -8.07 -0.28
CA GLY A 379 -2.24 -9.25 -0.60
C GLY A 379 -1.48 -10.53 -0.86
N CYS A 380 -2.25 -11.62 -0.84
CA CYS A 380 -1.84 -12.96 -1.23
C CYS A 380 -3.08 -13.78 -1.59
N THR A 381 -2.90 -14.99 -2.09
CA THR A 381 -3.98 -15.96 -2.25
C THR A 381 -4.46 -16.46 -0.89
N MET A 382 -5.70 -16.97 -0.87
CA MET A 382 -6.29 -17.58 0.31
C MET A 382 -5.51 -18.80 0.80
N ALA A 383 -4.90 -19.57 -0.11
CA ALA A 383 -4.05 -20.70 0.23
C ALA A 383 -2.84 -20.25 1.07
N MET A 384 -2.17 -19.17 0.68
CA MET A 384 -1.07 -18.59 1.44
C MET A 384 -1.56 -17.99 2.76
N LEU A 385 -2.67 -17.24 2.73
CA LEU A 385 -3.26 -16.64 3.93
C LEU A 385 -3.53 -17.67 5.02
N VAL A 386 -4.11 -18.82 4.65
CA VAL A 386 -4.41 -19.90 5.61
C VAL A 386 -3.14 -20.67 6.00
N SER A 387 -2.32 -21.07 5.03
CA SER A 387 -1.21 -22.00 5.28
C SER A 387 -0.01 -21.34 5.95
N VAL A 388 0.30 -20.09 5.58
CA VAL A 388 1.47 -19.35 6.09
C VAL A 388 1.04 -18.45 7.23
N TYR A 389 -0.01 -17.66 7.01
CA TYR A 389 -0.44 -16.61 7.95
C TYR A 389 -1.53 -17.05 8.93
N LYS A 390 -1.95 -18.33 8.90
CA LYS A 390 -2.97 -18.89 9.81
C LYS A 390 -4.29 -18.12 9.79
N GLY A 391 -4.66 -17.55 8.65
CA GLY A 391 -5.87 -16.74 8.48
C GLY A 391 -5.80 -15.38 9.16
N ASP A 392 -4.60 -14.86 9.46
CA ASP A 392 -4.41 -13.61 10.19
C ASP A 392 -3.80 -12.51 9.31
N GLY A 393 -4.63 -11.56 8.87
CA GLY A 393 -4.26 -10.54 7.88
C GLY A 393 -3.20 -9.55 8.36
N ILE A 394 -3.04 -9.31 9.67
CA ILE A 394 -1.94 -8.45 10.15
C ILE A 394 -0.57 -9.06 9.85
N LEU A 395 -0.44 -10.39 9.88
CA LEU A 395 0.84 -11.05 9.61
C LEU A 395 1.26 -10.89 8.15
N LEU A 396 0.33 -10.70 7.23
CA LEU A 396 0.62 -10.34 5.83
C LEU A 396 1.23 -8.93 5.72
N ARG A 397 0.79 -7.98 6.55
CA ARG A 397 1.36 -6.62 6.60
C ARG A 397 2.78 -6.61 7.14
N ARG A 398 3.19 -7.68 7.82
CA ARG A 398 4.56 -7.86 8.35
C ARG A 398 5.42 -8.53 7.29
N ARG A 399 6.58 -7.94 6.99
CA ARG A 399 7.55 -8.48 6.02
C ARG A 399 8.33 -9.67 6.60
N GLU A 400 7.70 -10.52 7.42
CA GLU A 400 8.33 -11.58 8.21
C GLU A 400 7.90 -12.99 7.76
N TYR A 401 7.17 -13.11 6.66
CA TYR A 401 6.61 -14.39 6.20
C TYR A 401 7.66 -15.48 5.95
N PHE A 402 8.89 -15.12 5.59
CA PHE A 402 9.98 -16.07 5.34
C PHE A 402 10.43 -16.85 6.58
N SER A 403 10.20 -16.30 7.79
CA SER A 403 10.52 -16.96 9.06
C SER A 403 9.33 -17.74 9.62
N MET A 404 8.15 -17.66 8.99
CA MET A 404 6.96 -18.32 9.48
C MET A 404 7.02 -19.84 9.23
N PRO A 405 6.61 -20.68 10.19
CA PRO A 405 6.73 -22.14 10.07
C PRO A 405 6.04 -22.74 8.84
N GLY A 406 4.91 -22.16 8.42
CA GLY A 406 4.13 -22.64 7.27
C GLY A 406 4.75 -22.31 5.90
N PHE A 407 5.70 -21.37 5.84
CA PHE A 407 6.21 -20.84 4.57
C PHE A 407 6.92 -21.90 3.72
N ARG A 408 7.89 -22.63 4.29
CA ARG A 408 8.67 -23.65 3.55
C ARG A 408 7.81 -24.80 3.06
N GLN A 409 6.83 -25.22 3.86
CA GLN A 409 5.90 -26.25 3.46
C GLN A 409 5.01 -25.76 2.31
N TYR A 410 4.48 -24.54 2.41
CA TYR A 410 3.65 -23.93 1.36
C TYR A 410 4.43 -23.75 0.04
N GLU A 411 5.67 -23.28 0.09
CA GLU A 411 6.59 -23.18 -1.06
C GLU A 411 6.76 -24.54 -1.75
N LYS A 412 7.00 -25.61 -0.96
CA LYS A 412 7.15 -26.97 -1.49
C LYS A 412 5.86 -27.50 -2.12
N THR A 413 4.70 -27.28 -1.49
CA THR A 413 3.42 -27.82 -1.98
C THR A 413 2.84 -27.04 -3.16
N SER A 414 3.07 -25.73 -3.20
CA SER A 414 2.65 -24.89 -4.33
C SER A 414 3.51 -25.13 -5.58
N GLY A 415 4.76 -25.57 -5.41
CA GLY A 415 5.69 -25.76 -6.52
C GLY A 415 6.13 -24.44 -7.17
N HIS A 416 5.88 -23.31 -6.49
CA HIS A 416 6.22 -21.97 -6.95
C HIS A 416 7.31 -21.37 -6.07
N VAL A 417 8.25 -20.66 -6.69
CA VAL A 417 9.22 -19.84 -5.95
C VAL A 417 8.51 -18.58 -5.48
N LEU A 418 8.43 -18.39 -4.16
CA LEU A 418 7.69 -17.29 -3.55
C LEU A 418 8.59 -16.07 -3.40
N ILE A 419 8.55 -15.20 -4.42
CA ILE A 419 9.30 -13.93 -4.43
C ILE A 419 8.30 -12.78 -4.28
N PRO A 420 8.49 -11.89 -3.30
CA PRO A 420 7.61 -10.75 -3.15
C PRO A 420 7.79 -9.80 -4.32
N TRP A 421 6.69 -9.23 -4.79
CA TRP A 421 6.67 -8.21 -5.83
C TRP A 421 5.59 -7.18 -5.50
N SER A 422 5.53 -6.09 -6.24
CA SER A 422 4.52 -5.05 -6.02
C SER A 422 3.85 -4.64 -7.33
N ILE A 423 2.55 -4.38 -7.28
CA ILE A 423 1.83 -3.72 -8.36
C ILE A 423 2.38 -2.29 -8.47
N GLY A 424 2.84 -1.94 -9.67
CA GLY A 424 3.47 -0.65 -9.91
C GLY A 424 4.94 -0.58 -9.51
N SER A 425 5.46 0.64 -9.53
CA SER A 425 6.84 0.99 -9.19
C SER A 425 6.89 2.45 -8.71
N PRO A 426 8.07 2.96 -8.28
CA PRO A 426 8.20 4.36 -7.87
C PRO A 426 7.83 5.42 -8.92
N VAL A 427 7.64 5.02 -10.18
CA VAL A 427 7.27 5.91 -11.30
C VAL A 427 5.89 5.57 -11.87
N HIS A 428 5.49 4.29 -11.84
CA HIS A 428 4.18 3.84 -12.30
C HIS A 428 3.37 3.37 -11.11
N TYR A 429 2.65 4.27 -10.45
CA TYR A 429 1.94 3.97 -9.22
C TYR A 429 0.83 2.92 -9.44
N GLY A 430 0.77 1.93 -8.56
CA GLY A 430 -0.29 0.93 -8.44
C GLY A 430 -1.47 1.36 -7.56
N GLY A 431 -1.52 2.63 -7.15
CA GLY A 431 -2.61 3.19 -6.34
C GLY A 431 -2.24 4.52 -5.68
N TRP A 432 -3.05 4.91 -4.71
CA TRP A 432 -2.91 6.17 -3.97
C TRP A 432 -2.91 5.94 -2.47
N HIS A 433 -2.07 6.70 -1.76
CA HIS A 433 -2.09 6.82 -0.31
C HIS A 433 -2.25 8.29 0.07
N CYS A 434 -3.28 8.62 0.84
CA CYS A 434 -3.64 10.02 1.14
C CYS A 434 -3.65 10.26 2.65
N SER A 435 -2.51 10.68 3.20
CA SER A 435 -2.40 10.95 4.63
C SER A 435 -3.20 12.19 5.02
N TRP A 436 -3.96 12.11 6.11
CA TRP A 436 -4.72 13.25 6.67
C TRP A 436 -5.71 13.90 5.69
N CYS A 437 -6.18 13.18 4.68
CA CYS A 437 -7.06 13.70 3.64
C CYS A 437 -8.50 13.85 4.11
N PHE A 438 -8.73 14.89 4.91
CA PHE A 438 -10.00 15.25 5.50
C PHE A 438 -10.15 16.77 5.54
N LYS A 439 -11.39 17.23 5.74
CA LYS A 439 -11.66 18.58 6.25
C LYS A 439 -11.02 18.76 7.65
N PRO A 440 -10.78 20.00 8.12
CA PRO A 440 -10.14 20.25 9.41
C PRO A 440 -10.76 19.49 10.59
N GLU A 441 -12.08 19.34 10.59
CA GLU A 441 -12.83 18.64 11.62
C GLU A 441 -12.55 17.12 11.62
N GLY A 442 -12.34 16.53 10.45
CA GLY A 442 -11.91 15.13 10.31
C GLY A 442 -10.46 14.92 10.78
N ILE A 443 -9.55 15.85 10.47
CA ILE A 443 -8.18 15.81 11.01
C ILE A 443 -8.21 15.89 12.54
N TYR A 444 -9.02 16.79 13.11
CA TYR A 444 -9.23 16.86 14.55
C TYR A 444 -9.70 15.51 15.12
N TYR A 445 -10.69 14.89 14.48
CA TYR A 445 -11.21 13.60 14.91
C TYR A 445 -10.16 12.48 14.83
N LYS A 446 -9.37 12.44 13.74
CA LYS A 446 -8.25 11.50 13.58
C LYS A 446 -7.19 11.68 14.68
N LEU A 447 -6.86 12.93 15.03
CA LEU A 447 -5.90 13.24 16.10
C LEU A 447 -6.36 12.71 17.47
N VAL A 448 -7.61 12.98 17.85
CA VAL A 448 -8.14 12.52 19.15
C VAL A 448 -8.34 10.99 19.16
N SER A 449 -8.63 10.39 18.01
CA SER A 449 -8.80 8.95 17.88
C SER A 449 -7.48 8.16 17.90
N ALA A 450 -6.32 8.81 17.74
CA ALA A 450 -5.02 8.13 17.64
C ALA A 450 -4.76 7.22 18.84
N GLN A 451 -4.16 6.05 18.60
CA GLN A 451 -3.91 5.02 19.62
C GLN A 451 -2.85 5.43 20.64
N ASN A 452 -2.90 4.80 21.82
CA ASN A 452 -1.86 4.99 22.84
C ASN A 452 -0.57 4.24 22.46
N GLY A 453 0.35 4.88 21.75
CA GLY A 453 1.53 4.24 21.17
C GLY A 453 2.09 4.98 19.96
N ASP A 454 1.27 5.84 19.38
CA ASP A 454 1.65 6.77 18.32
C ASP A 454 2.34 8.00 18.93
N PHE A 455 3.58 7.84 19.41
CA PHE A 455 4.31 8.90 20.11
C PHE A 455 5.19 9.75 19.16
N PRO A 456 5.13 11.09 19.24
CA PRO A 456 4.24 11.88 20.08
C PRO A 456 2.80 11.85 19.57
N ARG A 457 1.84 11.67 20.48
CA ARG A 457 0.42 11.68 20.12
C ARG A 457 -0.04 13.11 19.99
N TRP A 458 -0.05 13.62 18.76
CA TRP A 458 -0.35 15.02 18.47
C TRP A 458 -1.71 15.49 18.98
N GLY A 459 -2.70 14.58 19.10
CA GLY A 459 -4.01 14.89 19.67
C GLY A 459 -4.00 15.25 21.15
N ASP A 460 -2.95 14.91 21.92
CA ASP A 460 -2.86 15.25 23.34
C ASP A 460 -2.54 16.74 23.56
N PHE A 461 -2.00 17.40 22.53
CA PHE A 461 -1.65 18.82 22.55
C PHE A 461 -2.86 19.69 22.17
N VAL A 462 -3.28 20.57 23.08
CA VAL A 462 -4.47 21.43 22.91
C VAL A 462 -4.33 22.34 21.69
N GLU A 463 -3.14 22.88 21.46
CA GLU A 463 -2.84 23.76 20.34
C GLU A 463 -2.93 23.04 18.99
N LYS A 464 -2.54 21.76 18.92
CA LYS A 464 -2.57 20.96 17.69
C LYS A 464 -3.99 20.59 17.27
N ARG A 465 -4.93 20.62 18.21
CA ARG A 465 -6.36 20.38 17.99
C ARG A 465 -7.13 21.61 17.50
N LYS A 466 -6.56 22.81 17.55
CA LYS A 466 -7.26 24.02 17.12
C LYS A 466 -7.52 23.96 15.61
N LEU A 467 -8.77 24.17 15.19
CA LEU A 467 -9.13 24.16 13.77
C LEU A 467 -8.36 25.23 12.97
N SER A 468 -8.04 26.37 13.58
CA SER A 468 -7.20 27.39 12.95
C SER A 468 -5.77 26.90 12.67
N TYR A 469 -5.19 26.13 13.59
CA TYR A 469 -3.87 25.51 13.41
C TYR A 469 -3.92 24.44 12.31
N ILE A 470 -4.95 23.58 12.33
CA ILE A 470 -5.12 22.54 11.31
C ILE A 470 -5.30 23.16 9.91
N ARG A 471 -6.11 24.21 9.76
CA ARG A 471 -6.26 24.93 8.49
C ARG A 471 -4.94 25.51 8.00
N GLU A 472 -4.12 26.04 8.91
CA GLU A 472 -2.78 26.53 8.58
C GLU A 472 -1.83 25.41 8.13
N LEU A 473 -1.92 24.22 8.74
CA LEU A 473 -1.18 23.04 8.27
C LEU A 473 -1.62 22.62 6.86
N ILE A 474 -2.93 22.52 6.61
CA ILE A 474 -3.45 22.20 5.27
C ILE A 474 -2.98 23.25 4.26
N ARG A 475 -3.04 24.53 4.63
CA ARG A 475 -2.61 25.64 3.77
C ARG A 475 -1.15 25.54 3.37
N THR A 476 -0.27 25.13 4.29
CA THR A 476 1.18 25.16 4.10
C THR A 476 1.77 23.82 3.71
N GLY A 477 1.02 22.72 3.86
CA GLY A 477 1.55 21.36 3.79
C GLY A 477 2.41 20.99 5.00
N GLY A 478 2.40 21.75 6.10
CA GLY A 478 3.22 21.45 7.27
C GLY A 478 2.81 20.16 8.00
N TRP A 479 3.71 19.58 8.78
CA TRP A 479 3.45 18.47 9.70
C TRP A 479 3.23 18.96 11.13
N PHE A 480 2.64 18.10 11.96
CA PHE A 480 2.36 18.40 13.36
C PHE A 480 3.62 18.63 14.21
N ASP A 481 4.77 18.13 13.80
CA ASP A 481 6.08 18.42 14.42
C ASP A 481 6.62 19.82 14.09
N GLY A 482 5.93 20.58 13.24
CA GLY A 482 6.34 21.90 12.79
C GLY A 482 7.25 21.89 11.57
N SER A 483 7.59 20.71 11.02
CA SER A 483 8.34 20.63 9.77
C SER A 483 7.46 21.02 8.57
N THR A 484 8.05 21.70 7.61
CA THR A 484 7.41 22.06 6.34
C THR A 484 8.27 21.54 5.20
N PRO A 485 8.04 20.30 4.73
CA PRO A 485 8.82 19.72 3.66
C PRO A 485 8.63 20.48 2.35
N HIS A 486 9.66 20.46 1.52
CA HIS A 486 9.50 20.91 0.15
C HIS A 486 8.81 19.82 -0.68
N TYR A 487 7.55 20.06 -1.03
CA TYR A 487 6.78 19.17 -1.88
C TYR A 487 7.06 19.44 -3.36
N PRO A 488 7.13 18.39 -4.21
CA PRO A 488 7.20 18.59 -5.65
C PRO A 488 5.95 19.32 -6.15
N PRO A 489 6.07 20.15 -7.20
CA PRO A 489 4.91 20.77 -7.81
C PRO A 489 3.95 19.69 -8.30
N THR A 490 2.67 19.88 -8.02
CA THR A 490 1.62 18.94 -8.44
C THR A 490 0.81 19.59 -9.54
N ASN A 491 0.74 18.95 -10.70
CA ASN A 491 -0.13 19.37 -11.79
C ASN A 491 -1.40 18.51 -11.76
N PRO A 492 -2.62 19.07 -11.67
CA PRO A 492 -3.86 18.29 -11.71
C PRO A 492 -4.01 17.42 -12.98
N SER A 493 -3.32 17.79 -14.07
CA SER A 493 -3.23 16.98 -15.30
C SER A 493 -2.18 15.87 -15.25
N GLU A 494 -1.44 15.73 -14.14
CA GLU A 494 -0.47 14.64 -14.00
C GLU A 494 -1.17 13.29 -13.93
N HIS A 495 -0.55 12.29 -14.56
CA HIS A 495 -1.04 10.92 -14.48
C HIS A 495 -1.11 10.46 -13.01
N MET A 496 -2.22 9.82 -12.64
CA MET A 496 -2.49 9.36 -11.27
C MET A 496 -2.54 10.50 -10.22
N PHE A 497 -2.91 11.72 -10.61
CA PHE A 497 -3.12 12.83 -9.67
C PHE A 497 -4.03 12.43 -8.50
N ALA A 498 -5.24 11.93 -8.81
CA ALA A 498 -6.23 11.44 -7.86
C ALA A 498 -7.04 10.27 -8.48
N PRO A 499 -7.75 9.46 -7.66
CA PRO A 499 -8.76 8.52 -8.13
C PRO A 499 -9.74 9.15 -9.13
N LYS A 500 -10.11 8.40 -10.16
CA LYS A 500 -10.97 8.89 -11.24
C LYS A 500 -12.32 9.38 -10.73
N TYR A 501 -12.93 8.66 -9.80
CA TYR A 501 -14.22 9.02 -9.21
C TYR A 501 -14.19 10.37 -8.51
N LEU A 502 -13.06 10.76 -7.89
CA LEU A 502 -12.92 12.10 -7.31
C LEU A 502 -12.94 13.16 -8.41
N LEU A 503 -12.19 12.95 -9.50
CA LEU A 503 -12.10 13.87 -10.62
C LEU A 503 -13.45 14.03 -11.33
N ASP A 504 -14.17 12.94 -11.54
CA ASP A 504 -15.49 12.92 -12.17
C ASP A 504 -16.57 13.56 -11.28
N ASN A 505 -16.33 13.69 -9.96
CA ASN A 505 -17.24 14.29 -8.98
C ASN A 505 -16.61 15.51 -8.29
N TYR A 506 -15.96 16.34 -9.08
CA TYR A 506 -15.14 17.46 -8.63
C TYR A 506 -15.81 18.34 -7.56
N GLU A 507 -17.02 18.84 -7.81
CA GLU A 507 -17.72 19.77 -6.91
C GLU A 507 -17.94 19.21 -5.50
N LYS A 508 -18.07 17.89 -5.37
CA LYS A 508 -18.28 17.23 -4.08
C LYS A 508 -16.97 17.06 -3.30
N TYR A 509 -15.86 16.93 -4.00
CA TYR A 509 -14.56 16.56 -3.46
C TYR A 509 -13.46 17.59 -3.72
N ASP A 510 -13.84 18.82 -4.06
CA ASP A 510 -12.95 19.94 -4.34
C ASP A 510 -11.89 20.14 -3.23
N TYR A 511 -12.28 19.98 -1.96
CA TYR A 511 -11.39 20.09 -0.79
C TYR A 511 -10.26 19.04 -0.75
N LEU A 512 -10.38 17.95 -1.52
CA LEU A 512 -9.34 16.93 -1.71
C LEU A 512 -8.53 17.16 -2.99
N LEU A 513 -9.02 17.95 -3.95
CA LEU A 513 -8.41 18.15 -5.26
C LEU A 513 -7.69 19.50 -5.37
N GLU A 514 -8.14 20.50 -4.62
CA GLU A 514 -7.53 21.81 -4.50
C GLU A 514 -7.31 22.19 -3.05
N ASN A 515 -6.30 23.03 -2.80
CA ASN A 515 -6.04 23.55 -1.46
C ASN A 515 -7.04 24.67 -1.14
N PRO A 516 -8.05 24.42 -0.28
CA PRO A 516 -9.13 25.40 -0.04
C PRO A 516 -8.65 26.60 0.79
N TYR A 517 -7.41 26.56 1.29
CA TYR A 517 -6.83 27.60 2.13
C TYR A 517 -5.64 28.31 1.48
N ALA A 518 -5.29 27.97 0.23
CA ALA A 518 -4.24 28.66 -0.50
C ALA A 518 -4.53 30.17 -0.57
N LYS A 519 -3.49 31.00 -0.43
CA LYS A 519 -3.61 32.43 -0.69
C LYS A 519 -3.49 32.62 -2.20
N GLY A 520 -4.52 33.22 -2.80
CA GLY A 520 -4.53 33.58 -4.23
C GLY A 520 -3.50 34.64 -4.58
#